data_AF-A0A2T6DHF5-F1
#
_entry.id   AF-A0A2T6DHF5-F1
#
_cell.length_a   1.000
_cell.length_b   1.000
_cell.length_c   1.000
_cell.angle_alpha   90.00
_cell.angle_beta   90.00
_cell.angle_gamma   90.00
#
_symmetry.space_group_name_H-M   'P 1'
#
loop_
_entity.id
_entity.type
_entity.pdbx_description
1 polymer ?
#
loop_
_entity_poly.entity_id
_entity_poly.type
_entity_poly.pdbx_seq_one_letter_code
_entity_poly.pdbx_strand_id
1 'polypeptide(L)'
;MYRHGLGDCHLITFFSKPARQGDPQPRPIHMLIDFGVLNRDADHMRKYAENIRESTKLANQDDVRVFGSESRIDILVVTHEHRDHLSGFNQCREIFDSISIGAVWMAWTENPEDPVARNLAKTREKATSALRLAARHPRLAAVPAAQNANTILTFFDDDDNAPIGRRTIRQALEYVRSRGTGPRSSISYLTPGDGPFTLKSRPGETLKIPGVADVNVYVLAPPTKTDLLKHSTVTRQDKDDGWIFHFGRSIGSYLEATCAALAAAPTSGAEPEKMRRGGTLTSDTYQPFTNVHRIEYGGPSDSQEKSQKQVKSQQPLPTPARPWPEIADFFDHSYYQTENAWRKIDDDWLAGIEHLSLKLDEDTNNTSLVLAFELTATSNVLLFVGDMQVGGWRSLENVHFPIPVPPETPPSAQTPPPLSAHDLLARTVFYKVGHHASHNATTKKGGLDLMATREQRKLVAFIPLDRKTAEKQGKRGWKMPAEELYKALIAKTGNCTVISGESQPSPEAKAAGVRAEPLFFEYTVS
;
A
#
# COMPACT_ATOMS: atom_id res chain seq x y z
N MET A 1 4.59 1.39 -19.22
CA MET A 1 4.03 2.10 -18.04
C MET A 1 3.15 3.23 -18.52
N TYR A 2 1.88 3.26 -18.11
CA TYR A 2 0.96 4.32 -18.51
C TYR A 2 1.26 5.65 -17.81
N ARG A 3 0.88 6.74 -18.48
CA ARG A 3 1.13 8.14 -18.11
C ARG A 3 -0.18 8.82 -17.71
N HIS A 4 -0.93 8.17 -16.85
CA HIS A 4 -2.28 8.57 -16.42
C HIS A 4 -2.29 9.42 -15.16
N GLY A 5 -1.19 9.50 -14.42
CA GLY A 5 -1.05 10.40 -13.28
C GLY A 5 -0.18 9.81 -12.18
N LEU A 6 -0.51 10.18 -10.94
CA LEU A 6 0.03 9.55 -9.74
C LEU A 6 -0.80 8.29 -9.47
N GLY A 7 -0.24 7.14 -9.84
CA GLY A 7 -0.84 5.82 -9.70
C GLY A 7 -0.24 4.81 -10.66
N ASP A 8 -0.53 3.55 -10.41
CA ASP A 8 0.11 2.41 -11.03
C ASP A 8 -0.74 1.81 -12.15
N CYS A 9 -0.10 1.62 -13.31
CA CYS A 9 -0.63 0.80 -14.39
C CYS A 9 0.48 0.40 -15.39
N HIS A 10 0.70 -0.91 -15.51
CA HIS A 10 1.72 -1.48 -16.37
C HIS A 10 1.14 -2.61 -17.22
N LEU A 11 1.13 -2.43 -18.54
CA LEU A 11 0.89 -3.53 -19.48
C LEU A 11 2.23 -4.11 -19.91
N ILE A 12 2.47 -5.37 -19.56
CA ILE A 12 3.63 -6.17 -19.97
C ILE A 12 3.16 -7.13 -21.06
N THR A 13 3.87 -7.16 -22.18
CA THR A 13 3.56 -8.06 -23.29
C THR A 13 4.75 -8.98 -23.54
N PHE A 14 4.50 -10.29 -23.48
CA PHE A 14 5.49 -11.32 -23.76
C PHE A 14 5.34 -11.80 -25.19
N PHE A 15 6.44 -11.78 -25.92
CA PHE A 15 6.53 -12.31 -27.28
C PHE A 15 7.37 -13.58 -27.26
N SER A 16 6.81 -14.68 -27.73
CA SER A 16 7.52 -15.96 -27.83
C SER A 16 7.88 -16.25 -29.28
N LYS A 17 9.02 -16.93 -29.48
CA LYS A 17 9.40 -17.44 -30.79
C LYS A 17 8.54 -18.66 -31.15
N PRO A 18 8.34 -18.96 -32.44
CA PRO A 18 7.72 -20.21 -32.85
C PRO A 18 8.55 -21.40 -32.35
N ALA A 19 7.88 -22.49 -31.96
CA ALA A 19 8.55 -23.67 -31.43
C ALA A 19 9.49 -24.32 -32.46
N ARG A 20 9.12 -24.28 -33.74
CA ARG A 20 9.94 -24.72 -34.87
C ARG A 20 9.93 -23.68 -35.99
N GLN A 21 10.97 -23.69 -36.81
CA GLN A 21 11.03 -22.88 -38.02
C GLN A 21 9.88 -23.26 -38.96
N GLY A 22 9.05 -22.27 -39.32
CA GLY A 22 7.86 -22.47 -40.16
C GLY A 22 6.54 -22.58 -39.39
N ASP A 23 6.58 -22.75 -38.05
CA ASP A 23 5.37 -22.67 -37.24
C ASP A 23 4.82 -21.23 -37.22
N PRO A 24 3.49 -21.04 -37.10
CA PRO A 24 2.91 -19.71 -36.91
C PRO A 24 3.49 -19.02 -35.67
N GLN A 25 3.61 -17.69 -35.75
CA GLN A 25 4.01 -16.91 -34.58
C GLN A 25 2.97 -17.07 -33.46
N PRO A 26 3.37 -17.46 -32.25
CA PRO A 26 2.47 -17.48 -31.10
C PRO A 26 1.88 -16.10 -30.85
N ARG A 27 0.62 -16.05 -30.39
CA ARG A 27 0.02 -14.78 -29.98
C ARG A 27 0.82 -14.18 -28.82
N PRO A 28 0.87 -12.84 -28.71
CA PRO A 28 1.43 -12.21 -27.53
C PRO A 28 0.62 -12.60 -26.28
N ILE A 29 1.30 -12.73 -25.15
CA ILE A 29 0.67 -12.92 -23.84
C ILE A 29 0.71 -11.59 -23.09
N HIS A 30 -0.45 -11.14 -22.59
CA HIS A 30 -0.58 -9.82 -21.97
C HIS A 30 -0.81 -9.93 -20.46
N MET A 31 0.03 -9.24 -19.68
CA MET A 31 -0.12 -9.09 -18.25
C MET A 31 -0.37 -7.62 -17.89
N LEU A 32 -1.48 -7.33 -17.23
CA LEU A 32 -1.76 -6.02 -16.67
C LEU A 32 -1.45 -6.04 -15.18
N ILE A 33 -0.60 -5.14 -14.71
CA ILE A 33 -0.32 -4.92 -13.29
C ILE A 33 -0.93 -3.58 -12.88
N ASP A 34 -1.94 -3.66 -12.01
CA ASP A 34 -2.72 -2.54 -11.48
C ASP A 34 -3.39 -1.65 -12.55
N PHE A 35 -4.39 -0.88 -12.12
CA PHE A 35 -5.03 0.16 -12.90
C PHE A 35 -5.73 1.15 -11.96
N GLY A 36 -4.96 2.09 -11.40
CA GLY A 36 -5.51 3.10 -10.48
C GLY A 36 -4.83 4.45 -10.59
N VAL A 37 -5.45 5.47 -9.99
CA VAL A 37 -4.95 6.85 -10.00
C VAL A 37 -5.51 7.68 -8.84
N LEU A 38 -4.70 8.58 -8.29
CA LEU A 38 -5.17 9.63 -7.39
C LEU A 38 -5.65 10.86 -8.16
N ASN A 39 -6.75 11.45 -7.69
CA ASN A 39 -7.26 12.75 -8.13
C ASN A 39 -7.47 12.86 -9.65
N ARG A 40 -8.02 11.81 -10.26
CA ARG A 40 -8.54 11.78 -11.64
C ARG A 40 -9.86 11.02 -11.68
N ASP A 41 -10.69 11.35 -12.65
CA ASP A 41 -12.04 10.80 -12.84
C ASP A 41 -12.08 9.72 -13.93
N ALA A 42 -13.28 9.19 -14.17
CA ALA A 42 -13.55 8.19 -15.19
C ALA A 42 -13.27 8.68 -16.62
N ASP A 43 -13.64 9.92 -16.94
CA ASP A 43 -13.40 10.49 -18.28
C ASP A 43 -11.91 10.56 -18.61
N HIS A 44 -11.09 10.96 -17.65
CA HIS A 44 -9.64 10.95 -17.79
C HIS A 44 -9.08 9.53 -17.98
N MET A 45 -9.59 8.56 -17.21
CA MET A 45 -9.10 7.17 -17.23
C MET A 45 -9.55 6.38 -18.46
N ARG A 46 -10.70 6.74 -19.05
CA ARG A 46 -11.33 6.03 -20.16
C ARG A 46 -10.36 5.78 -21.32
N LYS A 47 -9.62 6.79 -21.76
CA LYS A 47 -8.66 6.66 -22.88
C LYS A 47 -7.55 5.63 -22.63
N TYR A 48 -7.15 5.43 -21.37
CA TYR A 48 -6.14 4.43 -21.01
C TYR A 48 -6.76 3.03 -20.99
N ALA A 49 -7.96 2.87 -20.46
CA ALA A 49 -8.71 1.61 -20.52
C ALA A 49 -8.99 1.18 -21.97
N GLU A 50 -9.40 2.11 -22.84
CA GLU A 50 -9.59 1.87 -24.27
C GLU A 50 -8.28 1.48 -24.96
N ASN A 51 -7.16 2.13 -24.62
CA ASN A 51 -5.85 1.75 -25.16
C ASN A 51 -5.41 0.36 -24.70
N ILE A 52 -5.69 -0.03 -23.45
CA ILE A 52 -5.45 -1.40 -22.96
C ILE A 52 -6.31 -2.39 -23.74
N ARG A 53 -7.61 -2.12 -23.93
CA ARG A 53 -8.50 -2.99 -24.72
C ARG A 53 -7.96 -3.21 -26.13
N GLU A 54 -7.57 -2.14 -26.81
CA GLU A 54 -7.02 -2.24 -28.17
C GLU A 54 -5.66 -2.94 -28.21
N SER A 55 -4.77 -2.63 -27.26
CA SER A 55 -3.43 -3.27 -27.17
C SER A 55 -3.49 -4.77 -26.85
N THR A 56 -4.62 -5.24 -26.32
CA THR A 56 -4.87 -6.64 -25.96
C THR A 56 -5.84 -7.34 -26.90
N LYS A 57 -6.11 -6.74 -28.06
CA LYS A 57 -7.01 -7.28 -29.08
C LYS A 57 -6.45 -8.57 -29.68
N LEU A 58 -7.31 -9.57 -29.79
CA LEU A 58 -6.99 -10.85 -30.38
C LEU A 58 -6.98 -10.73 -31.91
N ALA A 59 -5.93 -11.27 -32.53
CA ALA A 59 -5.70 -11.12 -33.95
C ALA A 59 -6.55 -12.06 -34.83
N ASN A 60 -7.00 -13.20 -34.30
CA ASN A 60 -7.73 -14.22 -35.06
C ASN A 60 -9.09 -14.56 -34.42
N GLN A 61 -10.02 -15.01 -35.26
CA GLN A 61 -11.41 -15.30 -34.87
C GLN A 61 -11.56 -16.55 -34.01
N ASP A 62 -10.62 -17.48 -34.06
CA ASP A 62 -10.67 -18.71 -33.25
C ASP A 62 -10.40 -18.39 -31.78
N ASP A 63 -9.40 -17.57 -31.49
CA ASP A 63 -9.14 -17.06 -30.14
C ASP A 63 -10.33 -16.27 -29.61
N VAL A 64 -10.97 -15.43 -30.44
CA VAL A 64 -12.18 -14.69 -30.05
C VAL A 64 -13.32 -15.64 -29.66
N ARG A 65 -13.53 -16.74 -30.42
CA ARG A 65 -14.52 -17.78 -30.09
C ARG A 65 -14.16 -18.53 -28.81
N VAL A 66 -12.88 -18.84 -28.62
CA VAL A 66 -12.36 -19.57 -27.44
C VAL A 66 -12.46 -18.73 -26.17
N PHE A 67 -12.14 -17.44 -26.24
CA PHE A 67 -12.14 -16.57 -25.07
C PHE A 67 -13.45 -15.80 -24.85
N GLY A 68 -14.32 -15.75 -25.88
CA GLY A 68 -15.62 -15.09 -25.82
C GLY A 68 -15.54 -13.57 -25.78
N SER A 69 -14.42 -12.98 -26.19
CA SER A 69 -14.18 -11.54 -26.23
C SER A 69 -13.18 -11.22 -27.35
N GLU A 70 -13.26 -10.01 -27.91
CA GLU A 70 -12.29 -9.51 -28.89
C GLU A 70 -10.94 -9.13 -28.27
N SER A 71 -10.88 -8.96 -26.95
CA SER A 71 -9.66 -8.56 -26.24
C SER A 71 -9.39 -9.47 -25.04
N ARG A 72 -8.11 -9.67 -24.73
CA ARG A 72 -7.69 -10.58 -23.67
C ARG A 72 -6.50 -10.06 -22.87
N ILE A 73 -6.72 -9.93 -21.56
CA ILE A 73 -5.65 -9.89 -20.57
C ILE A 73 -5.46 -11.32 -20.05
N ASP A 74 -4.28 -11.90 -20.30
CA ASP A 74 -4.00 -13.26 -19.86
C ASP A 74 -3.81 -13.35 -18.36
N ILE A 75 -3.14 -12.36 -17.77
CA ILE A 75 -2.90 -12.27 -16.33
C ILE A 75 -3.17 -10.84 -15.87
N LEU A 76 -4.12 -10.69 -14.94
CA LEU A 76 -4.36 -9.45 -14.21
C LEU A 76 -3.73 -9.57 -12.83
N VAL A 77 -2.75 -8.73 -12.54
CA VAL A 77 -2.08 -8.64 -11.24
C VAL A 77 -2.63 -7.44 -10.49
N VAL A 78 -3.03 -7.64 -9.25
CA VAL A 78 -3.28 -6.55 -8.29
C VAL A 78 -2.28 -6.64 -7.16
N THR A 79 -1.56 -5.55 -6.91
CA THR A 79 -0.50 -5.54 -5.91
C THR A 79 -1.03 -5.41 -4.49
N HIS A 80 -1.91 -4.44 -4.22
CA HIS A 80 -2.53 -4.22 -2.90
C HIS A 80 -3.78 -3.32 -2.98
N GLU A 81 -4.51 -3.20 -1.87
CA GLU A 81 -5.80 -2.48 -1.81
C GLU A 81 -5.66 -0.97 -1.57
N HIS A 82 -5.09 -0.25 -2.54
CA HIS A 82 -5.02 1.21 -2.57
C HIS A 82 -5.67 1.80 -3.84
N ARG A 83 -6.18 3.03 -3.69
CA ARG A 83 -6.92 3.75 -4.75
C ARG A 83 -6.10 3.90 -6.02
N ASP A 84 -4.85 4.30 -5.89
CA ASP A 84 -3.94 4.56 -7.00
C ASP A 84 -3.46 3.28 -7.70
N HIS A 85 -3.89 2.10 -7.21
CA HIS A 85 -3.73 0.81 -7.86
C HIS A 85 -5.03 0.23 -8.43
N LEU A 86 -6.19 0.65 -7.91
CA LEU A 86 -7.47 -0.02 -8.18
C LEU A 86 -8.60 0.86 -8.71
N SER A 87 -8.55 2.18 -8.53
CA SER A 87 -9.68 3.08 -8.82
C SER A 87 -10.18 2.96 -10.26
N GLY A 88 -9.26 2.72 -11.21
CA GLY A 88 -9.56 2.61 -12.63
C GLY A 88 -10.52 1.46 -12.95
N PHE A 89 -10.51 0.38 -12.16
CA PHE A 89 -11.44 -0.74 -12.35
C PHE A 89 -12.88 -0.40 -11.96
N ASN A 90 -13.09 0.55 -11.05
CA ASN A 90 -14.40 1.11 -10.79
C ASN A 90 -14.78 2.13 -11.86
N GLN A 91 -13.85 3.03 -12.18
CA GLN A 91 -14.03 4.15 -13.10
C GLN A 91 -14.27 3.73 -14.57
N CYS A 92 -13.75 2.59 -15.00
CA CYS A 92 -13.86 2.10 -16.38
C CYS A 92 -14.37 0.65 -16.45
N ARG A 93 -15.23 0.27 -15.49
CA ARG A 93 -15.69 -1.11 -15.31
C ARG A 93 -16.32 -1.69 -16.57
N GLU A 94 -17.09 -0.91 -17.30
CA GLU A 94 -17.76 -1.31 -18.53
C GLU A 94 -16.78 -1.69 -19.65
N ILE A 95 -15.59 -1.07 -19.68
CA ILE A 95 -14.54 -1.44 -20.63
C ILE A 95 -13.90 -2.75 -20.19
N PHE A 96 -13.56 -2.92 -18.91
CA PHE A 96 -12.99 -4.17 -18.40
C PHE A 96 -13.96 -5.35 -18.46
N ASP A 97 -15.27 -5.10 -18.38
CA ASP A 97 -16.29 -6.13 -18.58
C ASP A 97 -16.25 -6.71 -19.99
N SER A 98 -15.88 -5.89 -20.99
CA SER A 98 -15.71 -6.31 -22.38
C SER A 98 -14.41 -7.08 -22.64
N ILE A 99 -13.44 -7.07 -21.73
CA ILE A 99 -12.14 -7.75 -21.87
C ILE A 99 -12.19 -9.10 -21.14
N SER A 100 -11.77 -10.17 -21.83
CA SER A 100 -11.59 -11.48 -21.18
C SER A 100 -10.34 -11.48 -20.29
N ILE A 101 -10.47 -12.02 -19.06
CA ILE A 101 -9.37 -12.13 -18.09
C ILE A 101 -9.08 -13.61 -17.82
N GLY A 102 -7.84 -14.04 -18.11
CA GLY A 102 -7.41 -15.44 -18.00
C GLY A 102 -7.04 -15.88 -16.58
N ALA A 103 -6.28 -15.07 -15.86
CA ALA A 103 -5.90 -15.34 -14.48
C ALA A 103 -5.85 -14.04 -13.69
N VAL A 104 -6.14 -14.12 -12.40
CA VAL A 104 -5.99 -13.03 -11.44
C VAL A 104 -4.94 -13.43 -10.41
N TRP A 105 -3.87 -12.65 -10.30
CA TRP A 105 -2.81 -12.85 -9.31
C TRP A 105 -2.86 -11.75 -8.26
N MET A 106 -2.85 -12.15 -7.00
CA MET A 106 -2.91 -11.25 -5.85
C MET A 106 -1.94 -11.71 -4.77
N ALA A 107 -1.57 -10.82 -3.86
CA ALA A 107 -0.82 -11.21 -2.67
C ALA A 107 -1.62 -12.18 -1.77
N TRP A 108 -0.91 -13.03 -1.01
CA TRP A 108 -1.51 -13.90 0.01
C TRP A 108 -2.29 -13.14 1.08
N THR A 109 -1.93 -11.87 1.34
CA THR A 109 -2.65 -10.96 2.24
C THR A 109 -4.06 -10.62 1.77
N GLU A 110 -4.40 -10.94 0.51
CA GLU A 110 -5.74 -10.78 -0.06
C GLU A 110 -6.52 -12.10 -0.14
N ASN A 111 -5.97 -13.20 0.38
CA ASN A 111 -6.64 -14.49 0.39
C ASN A 111 -7.78 -14.52 1.44
N PRO A 112 -9.06 -14.65 1.04
CA PRO A 112 -10.17 -14.72 2.00
C PRO A 112 -10.12 -15.98 2.87
N GLU A 113 -9.42 -17.03 2.43
CA GLU A 113 -9.29 -18.29 3.18
C GLU A 113 -8.15 -18.25 4.20
N ASP A 114 -7.22 -17.29 4.11
CA ASP A 114 -6.14 -17.14 5.07
C ASP A 114 -6.60 -16.37 6.34
N PRO A 115 -6.42 -16.91 7.56
CA PRO A 115 -6.88 -16.28 8.79
C PRO A 115 -6.16 -14.96 9.12
N VAL A 116 -4.88 -14.83 8.77
CA VAL A 116 -4.10 -13.61 9.00
C VAL A 116 -4.56 -12.53 8.01
N ALA A 117 -4.72 -12.88 6.73
CA ALA A 117 -5.27 -12.00 5.71
C ALA A 117 -6.67 -11.47 6.10
N ARG A 118 -7.57 -12.35 6.54
CA ARG A 118 -8.90 -11.93 7.04
C ARG A 118 -8.80 -10.97 8.21
N ASN A 119 -7.87 -11.19 9.13
CA ASN A 119 -7.69 -10.30 10.27
C ASN A 119 -7.13 -8.93 9.86
N LEU A 120 -6.20 -8.88 8.91
CA LEU A 120 -5.69 -7.63 8.33
C LEU A 120 -6.83 -6.84 7.67
N ALA A 121 -7.64 -7.50 6.82
CA ALA A 121 -8.78 -6.87 6.15
C ALA A 121 -9.82 -6.32 7.15
N LYS A 122 -10.20 -7.11 8.18
CA LYS A 122 -11.13 -6.66 9.23
C LYS A 122 -10.58 -5.49 10.04
N THR A 123 -9.30 -5.51 10.36
CA THR A 123 -8.64 -4.44 11.13
C THR A 123 -8.62 -3.15 10.32
N ARG A 124 -8.29 -3.25 9.03
CA ARG A 124 -8.32 -2.15 8.07
C ARG A 124 -9.72 -1.56 7.93
N GLU A 125 -10.74 -2.39 7.72
CA GLU A 125 -12.14 -1.93 7.61
C GLU A 125 -12.60 -1.14 8.85
N LYS A 126 -12.26 -1.63 10.05
CA LYS A 126 -12.55 -0.92 11.32
C LYS A 126 -11.79 0.39 11.42
N ALA A 127 -10.50 0.40 11.08
CA ALA A 127 -9.67 1.60 11.09
C ALA A 127 -10.21 2.67 10.14
N THR A 128 -10.47 2.32 8.87
CA THR A 128 -11.04 3.24 7.89
C THR A 128 -12.41 3.76 8.34
N SER A 129 -13.26 2.90 8.91
CA SER A 129 -14.57 3.32 9.44
C SER A 129 -14.44 4.30 10.61
N ALA A 130 -13.54 4.04 11.56
CA ALA A 130 -13.27 4.94 12.68
C ALA A 130 -12.72 6.29 12.20
N LEU A 131 -11.79 6.28 11.24
CA LEU A 131 -11.25 7.51 10.65
C LEU A 131 -12.32 8.32 9.89
N ARG A 132 -13.20 7.66 9.13
CA ARG A 132 -14.33 8.32 8.45
C ARG A 132 -15.28 8.99 9.43
N LEU A 133 -15.59 8.30 10.54
CA LEU A 133 -16.42 8.88 11.60
C LEU A 133 -15.71 10.08 12.23
N ALA A 134 -14.41 9.99 12.51
CA ALA A 134 -13.63 11.08 13.10
C ALA A 134 -13.56 12.30 12.18
N ALA A 135 -13.31 12.07 10.89
CA ALA A 135 -13.26 13.11 9.86
C ALA A 135 -14.59 13.84 9.64
N ARG A 136 -15.72 13.19 9.92
CA ARG A 136 -17.07 13.77 9.79
C ARG A 136 -17.62 14.31 11.12
N HIS A 137 -16.97 14.01 12.23
CA HIS A 137 -17.45 14.43 13.54
C HIS A 137 -17.24 15.95 13.72
N PRO A 138 -18.28 16.75 14.05
CA PRO A 138 -18.21 18.21 14.03
C PRO A 138 -17.07 18.82 14.86
N ARG A 139 -16.75 18.22 16.00
CA ARG A 139 -15.62 18.67 16.85
C ARG A 139 -14.26 18.13 16.41
N LEU A 140 -14.20 16.90 15.91
CA LEU A 140 -12.92 16.27 15.59
C LEU A 140 -12.41 16.74 14.23
N ALA A 141 -13.30 16.98 13.26
CA ALA A 141 -12.97 17.45 11.92
C ALA A 141 -12.20 18.79 11.91
N ALA A 142 -12.37 19.62 12.96
CA ALA A 142 -11.65 20.88 13.12
C ALA A 142 -10.20 20.69 13.61
N VAL A 143 -9.87 19.53 14.19
CA VAL A 143 -8.56 19.25 14.77
C VAL A 143 -7.59 18.81 13.67
N PRO A 144 -6.31 19.28 13.68
CA PRO A 144 -5.32 18.94 12.67
C PRO A 144 -5.16 17.43 12.42
N ALA A 145 -5.24 16.61 13.47
CA ALA A 145 -5.16 15.15 13.38
C ALA A 145 -6.24 14.53 12.47
N ALA A 146 -7.50 14.98 12.57
CA ALA A 146 -8.58 14.50 11.71
C ALA A 146 -8.49 15.07 10.28
N GLN A 147 -7.97 16.27 10.11
CA GLN A 147 -7.69 16.82 8.78
C GLN A 147 -6.60 16.02 8.05
N ASN A 148 -5.59 15.55 8.77
CA ASN A 148 -4.56 14.66 8.23
C ASN A 148 -5.16 13.28 7.88
N ALA A 149 -6.10 12.78 8.69
CA ALA A 149 -6.83 11.54 8.40
C ALA A 149 -7.56 11.57 7.06
N ASN A 150 -8.16 12.72 6.67
CA ASN A 150 -8.78 12.88 5.35
C ASN A 150 -7.80 12.67 4.19
N THR A 151 -6.52 13.04 4.37
CA THR A 151 -5.49 12.82 3.33
C THR A 151 -5.25 11.33 3.12
N ILE A 152 -5.16 10.56 4.20
CA ILE A 152 -4.98 9.11 4.12
C ILE A 152 -6.23 8.41 3.59
N LEU A 153 -7.42 8.86 4.00
CA LEU A 153 -8.69 8.30 3.51
C LEU A 153 -8.82 8.40 1.99
N THR A 154 -8.13 9.33 1.31
CA THR A 154 -8.13 9.40 -0.16
C THR A 154 -7.59 8.14 -0.83
N PHE A 155 -6.75 7.33 -0.16
CA PHE A 155 -6.28 6.04 -0.69
C PHE A 155 -7.29 4.91 -0.56
N PHE A 156 -8.32 5.07 0.28
CA PHE A 156 -9.32 4.04 0.58
C PHE A 156 -10.73 4.41 0.11
N ASP A 157 -10.98 5.69 -0.13
CA ASP A 157 -12.22 6.24 -0.67
C ASP A 157 -12.12 6.37 -2.19
N ASP A 158 -13.12 5.88 -2.90
CA ASP A 158 -13.25 6.09 -4.34
C ASP A 158 -14.11 7.33 -4.62
N ASP A 159 -13.79 8.06 -5.69
CA ASP A 159 -14.61 9.16 -6.21
C ASP A 159 -15.42 8.74 -7.45
N ASP A 160 -15.62 7.43 -7.64
CA ASP A 160 -16.48 6.90 -8.69
C ASP A 160 -17.93 7.41 -8.53
N ASN A 161 -18.37 8.20 -9.51
CA ASN A 161 -19.68 8.85 -9.57
C ASN A 161 -20.77 7.91 -10.12
N ALA A 162 -20.67 6.61 -9.85
CA ALA A 162 -21.65 5.63 -10.30
C ALA A 162 -23.09 6.06 -9.88
N PRO A 163 -24.11 5.89 -10.74
CA PRO A 163 -25.47 6.40 -10.50
C PRO A 163 -26.15 5.89 -9.23
N ILE A 164 -25.67 4.76 -8.67
CA ILE A 164 -26.21 4.12 -7.47
C ILE A 164 -25.05 3.86 -6.51
N GLY A 165 -24.83 4.80 -5.57
CA GLY A 165 -23.86 4.67 -4.49
C GLY A 165 -22.40 4.80 -4.96
N ARG A 166 -21.59 5.58 -4.23
CA ARG A 166 -20.15 5.62 -4.45
C ARG A 166 -19.57 4.23 -4.20
N ARG A 167 -18.83 3.70 -5.18
CA ARG A 167 -18.11 2.44 -4.97
C ARG A 167 -16.96 2.65 -4.01
N THR A 168 -16.48 1.59 -3.37
CA THR A 168 -15.27 1.63 -2.54
C THR A 168 -14.10 0.98 -3.27
N ILE A 169 -12.87 1.27 -2.84
CA ILE A 169 -11.68 0.56 -3.34
C ILE A 169 -11.77 -0.94 -3.03
N ARG A 170 -12.39 -1.32 -1.91
CA ARG A 170 -12.71 -2.71 -1.62
C ARG A 170 -13.60 -3.36 -2.68
N GLN A 171 -14.59 -2.64 -3.18
CA GLN A 171 -15.46 -3.13 -4.27
C GLN A 171 -14.73 -3.21 -5.62
N ALA A 172 -13.68 -2.41 -5.86
CA ALA A 172 -12.79 -2.60 -7.01
C ALA A 172 -12.00 -3.90 -6.88
N LEU A 173 -11.45 -4.17 -5.69
CA LEU A 173 -10.74 -5.41 -5.40
C LEU A 173 -11.65 -6.64 -5.57
N GLU A 174 -12.87 -6.58 -5.05
CA GLU A 174 -13.87 -7.65 -5.19
C GLU A 174 -14.31 -7.86 -6.64
N TYR A 175 -14.45 -6.77 -7.39
CA TYR A 175 -14.68 -6.84 -8.83
C TYR A 175 -13.54 -7.60 -9.53
N VAL A 176 -12.28 -7.22 -9.31
CA VAL A 176 -11.14 -7.93 -9.89
C VAL A 176 -11.11 -9.40 -9.45
N ARG A 177 -11.35 -9.68 -8.17
CA ARG A 177 -11.42 -11.04 -7.64
C ARG A 177 -12.47 -11.88 -8.37
N SER A 178 -13.65 -11.31 -8.65
CA SER A 178 -14.71 -11.99 -9.41
C SER A 178 -14.33 -12.33 -10.86
N ARG A 179 -13.39 -11.58 -11.46
CA ARG A 179 -12.88 -11.87 -12.82
C ARG A 179 -11.99 -13.12 -12.84
N GLY A 180 -11.47 -13.55 -11.70
CA GLY A 180 -10.63 -14.74 -11.54
C GLY A 180 -11.39 -16.04 -11.24
N THR A 181 -12.71 -15.98 -11.02
CA THR A 181 -13.51 -17.15 -10.57
C THR A 181 -14.43 -17.73 -11.65
N GLY A 182 -14.34 -17.25 -12.89
CA GLY A 182 -15.12 -17.76 -14.01
C GLY A 182 -14.65 -19.15 -14.47
N PRO A 183 -15.46 -19.88 -15.28
CA PRO A 183 -15.12 -21.23 -15.76
C PRO A 183 -13.82 -21.35 -16.56
N ARG A 184 -13.33 -20.23 -17.11
CA ARG A 184 -12.10 -20.14 -17.92
C ARG A 184 -11.09 -19.18 -17.30
N SER A 185 -11.27 -18.87 -16.02
CA SER A 185 -10.43 -17.95 -15.28
C SER A 185 -9.94 -18.63 -14.01
N SER A 186 -8.77 -18.22 -13.54
CA SER A 186 -8.24 -18.70 -12.27
C SER A 186 -7.86 -17.53 -11.38
N ILE A 187 -7.84 -17.77 -10.07
CA ILE A 187 -7.31 -16.84 -9.10
C ILE A 187 -6.20 -17.52 -8.30
N SER A 188 -5.09 -16.81 -8.07
CA SER A 188 -3.96 -17.29 -7.30
C SER A 188 -3.52 -16.25 -6.30
N TYR A 189 -3.35 -16.69 -5.05
CA TYR A 189 -2.84 -15.88 -3.96
C TYR A 189 -1.38 -16.26 -3.71
N LEU A 190 -0.47 -15.35 -4.06
CA LEU A 190 0.95 -15.60 -4.17
C LEU A 190 1.68 -15.22 -2.89
N THR A 191 2.61 -16.09 -2.47
CA THR A 191 3.37 -15.99 -1.22
C THR A 191 4.86 -15.84 -1.51
N PRO A 192 5.63 -15.04 -0.74
CA PRO A 192 7.08 -14.95 -0.93
C PRO A 192 7.76 -16.32 -0.87
N GLY A 193 8.59 -16.60 -1.87
CA GLY A 193 9.21 -17.90 -2.11
C GLY A 193 8.46 -18.78 -3.13
N ASP A 194 7.24 -18.40 -3.56
CA ASP A 194 6.59 -19.00 -4.74
C ASP A 194 7.42 -18.68 -5.99
N GLY A 195 7.71 -19.69 -6.81
CA GLY A 195 8.61 -19.53 -7.96
C GLY A 195 8.38 -20.55 -9.08
N PRO A 196 9.29 -20.58 -10.07
CA PRO A 196 9.13 -21.37 -11.30
C PRO A 196 9.22 -22.89 -11.08
N PHE A 197 9.74 -23.32 -9.93
CA PHE A 197 10.00 -24.72 -9.61
C PHE A 197 9.11 -25.28 -8.51
N THR A 198 8.59 -24.42 -7.64
CA THR A 198 7.65 -24.81 -6.61
C THR A 198 6.83 -23.60 -6.16
N LEU A 199 5.55 -23.81 -5.86
CA LEU A 199 4.76 -22.91 -5.05
C LEU A 199 4.90 -23.34 -3.60
N LYS A 200 5.43 -22.46 -2.76
CA LYS A 200 5.43 -22.63 -1.31
C LYS A 200 4.00 -22.66 -0.75
N SER A 201 3.11 -21.89 -1.38
CA SER A 201 1.67 -21.85 -1.06
C SER A 201 0.95 -23.15 -1.46
N ARG A 202 1.43 -23.86 -2.48
CA ARG A 202 0.85 -25.10 -3.03
C ARG A 202 1.96 -26.08 -3.47
N PRO A 203 2.57 -26.84 -2.54
CA PRO A 203 3.68 -27.72 -2.88
C PRO A 203 3.34 -28.70 -4.00
N GLY A 204 4.21 -28.81 -5.01
CA GLY A 204 4.02 -29.64 -6.20
C GLY A 204 3.47 -28.89 -7.42
N GLU A 205 2.99 -27.65 -7.23
CA GLU A 205 2.66 -26.75 -8.33
C GLU A 205 3.81 -25.78 -8.63
N THR A 206 3.76 -25.08 -9.77
CA THR A 206 4.79 -24.10 -10.19
C THR A 206 4.17 -22.79 -10.65
N LEU A 207 4.85 -21.66 -10.41
CA LEU A 207 4.42 -20.37 -10.94
C LEU A 207 4.95 -20.18 -12.37
N LYS A 208 4.04 -20.15 -13.35
CA LYS A 208 4.39 -19.97 -14.76
C LYS A 208 3.43 -19.00 -15.44
N ILE A 209 3.91 -18.34 -16.48
CA ILE A 209 3.08 -17.58 -17.41
C ILE A 209 2.68 -18.54 -18.53
N PRO A 210 1.38 -18.89 -18.68
CA PRO A 210 0.96 -19.82 -19.72
C PRO A 210 1.36 -19.33 -21.12
N GLY A 211 2.02 -20.19 -21.89
CA GLY A 211 2.49 -19.86 -23.24
C GLY A 211 3.84 -19.14 -23.29
N VAL A 212 4.49 -18.87 -22.16
CA VAL A 212 5.81 -18.20 -22.11
C VAL A 212 6.82 -19.08 -21.37
N ALA A 213 7.66 -19.80 -22.12
CA ALA A 213 8.61 -20.76 -21.55
C ALA A 213 9.92 -20.11 -21.04
N ASP A 214 10.34 -19.00 -21.67
CA ASP A 214 11.65 -18.39 -21.44
C ASP A 214 11.64 -17.29 -20.36
N VAL A 215 10.60 -17.29 -19.51
CA VAL A 215 10.45 -16.34 -18.40
C VAL A 215 10.11 -17.09 -17.12
N ASN A 216 11.00 -16.98 -16.14
CA ASN A 216 10.75 -17.44 -14.78
C ASN A 216 10.09 -16.31 -13.97
N VAL A 217 9.13 -16.65 -13.12
CA VAL A 217 8.44 -15.71 -12.24
C VAL A 217 8.75 -16.03 -10.78
N TYR A 218 9.13 -15.02 -10.02
CA TYR A 218 9.49 -15.13 -8.60
C TYR A 218 8.66 -14.17 -7.76
N VAL A 219 8.12 -14.66 -6.64
CA VAL A 219 7.37 -13.86 -5.67
C VAL A 219 8.28 -13.52 -4.50
N LEU A 220 8.52 -12.23 -4.31
CA LEU A 220 9.49 -11.71 -3.33
C LEU A 220 8.81 -11.18 -2.06
N ALA A 221 7.60 -10.65 -2.19
CA ALA A 221 6.82 -10.06 -1.11
C ALA A 221 5.31 -10.18 -1.45
N PRO A 222 4.39 -9.99 -0.48
CA PRO A 222 4.62 -9.38 0.83
C PRO A 222 5.12 -10.35 1.91
N PRO A 223 5.86 -9.89 2.94
CA PRO A 223 6.41 -10.76 3.99
C PRO A 223 5.32 -11.49 4.78
N THR A 224 5.56 -12.75 5.13
CA THR A 224 4.64 -13.54 5.97
C THR A 224 4.71 -13.18 7.46
N LYS A 225 5.79 -12.52 7.90
CA LYS A 225 5.93 -12.01 9.26
C LYS A 225 5.17 -10.68 9.39
N THR A 226 4.17 -10.66 10.26
CA THR A 226 3.29 -9.50 10.46
C THR A 226 4.02 -8.24 10.93
N ASP A 227 5.09 -8.37 11.70
CA ASP A 227 5.89 -7.22 12.13
C ASP A 227 6.58 -6.51 10.96
N LEU A 228 6.96 -7.27 9.91
CA LEU A 228 7.54 -6.71 8.69
C LEU A 228 6.49 -6.08 7.78
N LEU A 229 5.25 -6.56 7.78
CA LEU A 229 4.13 -5.86 7.13
C LEU A 229 3.91 -4.48 7.76
N LYS A 230 4.12 -4.38 9.07
CA LYS A 230 3.89 -3.16 9.85
C LYS A 230 5.10 -2.25 9.93
N HIS A 231 6.14 -2.43 9.11
CA HIS A 231 7.39 -1.69 9.26
C HIS A 231 7.62 -0.68 8.13
N SER A 232 7.62 0.61 8.47
CA SER A 232 7.51 1.74 7.54
C SER A 232 8.45 2.92 7.87
N THR A 233 8.81 3.11 9.14
CA THR A 233 9.51 4.30 9.65
C THR A 233 11.04 4.20 9.51
N VAL A 234 11.69 5.33 9.25
CA VAL A 234 13.16 5.49 9.20
C VAL A 234 13.62 6.34 10.38
N THR A 235 14.35 5.76 11.33
CA THR A 235 14.91 6.44 12.52
C THR A 235 16.34 6.94 12.29
N ARG A 236 16.89 7.68 13.27
CA ARG A 236 18.26 8.20 13.23
C ARG A 236 19.29 7.06 13.30
N GLN A 237 18.99 6.01 14.07
CA GLN A 237 19.84 4.83 14.18
C GLN A 237 19.81 4.00 12.88
N ASP A 238 18.70 3.96 12.15
CA ASP A 238 18.57 3.24 10.85
C ASP A 238 19.59 3.72 9.81
N LYS A 239 19.98 4.99 9.91
CA LYS A 239 21.00 5.62 9.05
C LYS A 239 22.41 5.16 9.40
N ASP A 240 22.65 4.74 10.64
CA ASP A 240 23.97 4.45 11.19
C ASP A 240 24.34 2.96 11.09
N ASP A 241 23.41 2.02 11.32
CA ASP A 241 23.73 0.57 11.37
C ASP A 241 23.40 -0.21 10.08
N GLY A 242 22.74 0.42 9.11
CA GLY A 242 22.42 -0.18 7.81
C GLY A 242 21.48 -1.38 7.81
N TRP A 243 20.94 -1.83 8.95
CA TRP A 243 19.89 -2.86 9.03
C TRP A 243 18.74 -2.40 9.94
N ILE A 244 18.56 -2.80 11.20
CA ILE A 244 17.61 -2.23 12.21
C ILE A 244 16.17 -2.77 12.27
N PHE A 245 15.57 -2.63 13.47
CA PHE A 245 14.17 -2.78 13.92
C PHE A 245 13.76 -1.62 14.84
N HIS A 246 12.45 -1.34 14.98
CA HIS A 246 11.87 -0.77 16.22
C HIS A 246 10.46 -1.31 16.54
N PHE A 247 10.12 -1.25 17.84
CA PHE A 247 8.84 -1.56 18.46
C PHE A 247 7.73 -0.59 17.99
N GLY A 248 6.87 -1.04 17.08
CA GLY A 248 5.64 -0.35 16.71
C GLY A 248 4.47 -0.85 17.56
N ARG A 249 3.85 0.01 18.36
CA ARG A 249 2.52 -0.30 18.94
C ARG A 249 1.55 -0.64 17.80
N SER A 250 0.74 -1.67 17.99
CA SER A 250 -0.13 -2.20 16.93
C SER A 250 -1.24 -1.22 16.55
N ILE A 251 -1.70 -1.26 15.29
CA ILE A 251 -2.87 -0.53 14.81
C ILE A 251 -4.10 -0.68 15.74
N GLY A 252 -4.21 -1.80 16.46
CA GLY A 252 -5.26 -2.04 17.46
C GLY A 252 -5.26 -1.02 18.59
N SER A 253 -4.09 -0.64 19.11
CA SER A 253 -3.98 0.36 20.19
C SER A 253 -4.41 1.77 19.74
N TYR A 254 -4.10 2.14 18.50
CA TYR A 254 -4.53 3.43 17.92
C TYR A 254 -6.01 3.42 17.52
N LEU A 255 -6.53 2.25 17.09
CA LEU A 255 -7.95 2.06 16.84
C LEU A 255 -8.75 2.22 18.13
N GLU A 256 -8.32 1.61 19.23
CA GLU A 256 -8.95 1.79 20.55
C GLU A 256 -8.91 3.25 20.99
N ALA A 257 -7.77 3.93 20.85
CA ALA A 257 -7.65 5.36 21.17
C ALA A 257 -8.59 6.23 20.31
N THR A 258 -8.72 5.93 19.01
CA THR A 258 -9.61 6.67 18.09
C THR A 258 -11.08 6.40 18.39
N CYS A 259 -11.46 5.16 18.69
CA CYS A 259 -12.81 4.81 19.11
C CYS A 259 -13.17 5.46 20.45
N ALA A 260 -12.23 5.53 21.39
CA ALA A 260 -12.39 6.27 22.63
C ALA A 260 -12.57 7.77 22.35
N ALA A 261 -11.80 8.34 21.41
CA ALA A 261 -11.94 9.71 20.96
C ALA A 261 -13.35 10.03 20.42
N LEU A 262 -13.87 9.13 19.58
CA LEU A 262 -15.22 9.23 19.03
C LEU A 262 -16.30 9.12 20.11
N ALA A 263 -16.17 8.18 21.04
CA ALA A 263 -17.13 8.00 22.13
C ALA A 263 -17.17 9.21 23.08
N ALA A 264 -16.06 9.93 23.17
CA ALA A 264 -15.88 11.09 24.04
C ALA A 264 -16.13 12.46 23.40
N ALA A 265 -16.27 12.52 22.08
CA ALA A 265 -16.60 13.77 21.42
C ALA A 265 -18.13 13.99 21.46
N PRO A 266 -18.64 15.06 22.10
CA PRO A 266 -20.07 15.31 22.13
C PRO A 266 -20.59 15.75 20.76
N THR A 267 -21.81 15.32 20.44
CA THR A 267 -22.42 15.39 19.10
C THR A 267 -23.00 16.77 18.74
N SER A 268 -23.11 17.71 19.69
CA SER A 268 -23.66 19.05 19.45
C SER A 268 -22.56 20.10 19.27
N GLY A 269 -22.64 20.85 18.16
CA GLY A 269 -21.71 21.92 17.75
C GLY A 269 -21.80 23.21 18.57
N ALA A 270 -22.03 23.12 19.88
CA ALA A 270 -21.98 24.30 20.74
C ALA A 270 -20.54 24.81 20.85
N GLU A 271 -20.31 26.06 20.43
CA GLU A 271 -19.04 26.76 20.62
C GLU A 271 -18.60 26.74 22.10
N PRO A 272 -17.31 26.51 22.40
CA PRO A 272 -16.81 26.44 23.77
C PRO A 272 -16.89 27.78 24.52
N GLU A 273 -17.02 28.92 23.83
CA GLU A 273 -17.03 30.24 24.49
C GLU A 273 -18.36 30.60 25.17
N LYS A 274 -19.51 30.12 24.65
CA LYS A 274 -20.82 30.53 25.18
C LYS A 274 -21.35 29.66 26.33
N MET A 275 -20.69 28.54 26.64
CA MET A 275 -21.10 27.64 27.73
C MET A 275 -20.37 27.88 29.06
N ARG A 276 -19.51 28.91 29.14
CA ARG A 276 -18.68 29.20 30.32
C ARG A 276 -19.19 30.32 31.24
N ARG A 277 -20.24 31.05 30.87
CA ARG A 277 -20.87 32.07 31.74
C ARG A 277 -22.32 31.73 32.02
N GLY A 278 -22.57 31.15 33.20
CA GLY A 278 -23.88 31.05 33.82
C GLY A 278 -24.83 30.03 33.18
N GLY A 279 -24.70 28.76 33.56
CA GLY A 279 -25.68 27.73 33.21
C GLY A 279 -25.26 26.39 33.77
N THR A 280 -26.18 25.76 34.51
CA THR A 280 -26.03 24.48 35.20
C THR A 280 -25.36 23.42 34.32
N LEU A 281 -24.30 22.78 34.81
CA LEU A 281 -23.53 21.76 34.11
C LEU A 281 -24.42 20.58 33.68
N THR A 282 -24.71 20.49 32.38
CA THR A 282 -25.26 19.27 31.77
C THR A 282 -24.53 18.97 30.45
N SER A 283 -23.25 18.63 30.52
CA SER A 283 -22.56 17.86 29.46
C SER A 283 -21.25 17.25 30.00
N ASP A 284 -21.35 16.47 31.07
CA ASP A 284 -20.22 15.73 31.66
C ASP A 284 -20.02 14.34 30.99
N THR A 285 -20.47 14.19 29.74
CA THR A 285 -20.40 12.92 29.00
C THR A 285 -19.05 12.79 28.31
N TYR A 286 -18.23 11.89 28.88
CA TYR A 286 -17.02 11.29 28.30
C TYR A 286 -16.01 12.31 27.77
N GLN A 287 -15.12 12.81 28.61
CA GLN A 287 -13.77 13.18 28.15
C GLN A 287 -12.78 12.42 29.06
N PRO A 288 -11.59 12.04 28.58
CA PRO A 288 -10.54 11.66 29.51
C PRO A 288 -10.40 12.80 30.53
N PHE A 289 -10.32 12.51 31.83
CA PHE A 289 -10.25 13.47 32.95
C PHE A 289 -11.57 14.11 33.45
N THR A 290 -12.75 13.70 32.94
CA THR A 290 -14.04 14.06 33.58
C THR A 290 -14.13 13.52 35.01
N ASN A 291 -15.00 14.13 35.81
CA ASN A 291 -15.17 13.78 37.24
C ASN A 291 -15.47 12.28 37.44
N VAL A 292 -16.16 11.65 36.49
CA VAL A 292 -16.50 10.21 36.54
C VAL A 292 -15.30 9.27 36.39
N HIS A 293 -14.16 9.77 35.90
CA HIS A 293 -12.92 9.01 35.72
C HIS A 293 -11.82 9.39 36.72
N ARG A 294 -12.12 10.27 37.69
CA ARG A 294 -11.17 10.63 38.75
C ARG A 294 -11.18 9.57 39.84
N ILE A 295 -9.99 9.14 40.25
CA ILE A 295 -9.80 8.32 41.46
C ILE A 295 -9.37 9.30 42.55
N GLU A 296 -10.09 9.33 43.68
CA GLU A 296 -9.65 10.12 44.84
C GLU A 296 -8.28 9.62 45.30
N TYR A 297 -7.34 10.55 45.41
CA TYR A 297 -6.03 10.26 45.98
C TYR A 297 -6.19 10.17 47.51
N GLY A 298 -6.28 8.94 48.02
CA GLY A 298 -6.18 8.69 49.46
C GLY A 298 -4.79 9.12 49.94
N GLY A 299 -4.72 10.10 50.84
CA GLY A 299 -3.47 10.59 51.39
C GLY A 299 -2.70 9.50 52.16
N PRO A 300 -1.44 9.76 52.57
CA PRO A 300 -0.54 8.76 53.14
C PRO A 300 -0.96 8.16 54.50
N SER A 301 -2.11 8.53 55.07
CA SER A 301 -2.54 8.08 56.40
C SER A 301 -3.54 6.93 56.41
N ASP A 302 -4.13 6.55 55.27
CA ASP A 302 -5.16 5.51 55.27
C ASP A 302 -4.55 4.14 54.99
N SER A 303 -3.73 3.71 55.95
CA SER A 303 -3.36 2.32 56.12
C SER A 303 -4.60 1.46 56.37
N GLN A 304 -4.76 0.44 55.54
CA GLN A 304 -5.32 -0.87 55.89
C GLN A 304 -6.69 -0.87 56.59
N GLU A 305 -7.76 -0.99 55.80
CA GLU A 305 -8.92 -1.89 55.99
C GLU A 305 -10.13 -1.30 55.26
N LYS A 306 -10.40 -1.81 54.05
CA LYS A 306 -11.74 -2.00 53.44
C LYS A 306 -11.60 -2.33 51.96
N SER A 307 -10.86 -3.39 51.67
CA SER A 307 -11.05 -4.14 50.44
C SER A 307 -12.32 -4.98 50.62
N GLN A 308 -13.23 -4.92 49.64
CA GLN A 308 -14.43 -5.77 49.49
C GLN A 308 -15.68 -5.36 50.27
N LYS A 309 -16.52 -4.52 49.66
CA LYS A 309 -17.99 -4.70 49.46
C LYS A 309 -18.66 -3.35 49.18
N GLN A 310 -19.05 -3.10 47.92
CA GLN A 310 -20.41 -2.70 47.51
C GLN A 310 -20.39 -2.11 46.09
N VAL A 311 -20.81 -2.94 45.13
CA VAL A 311 -21.59 -2.47 44.00
C VAL A 311 -23.05 -2.48 44.46
N LYS A 312 -23.67 -1.29 44.53
CA LYS A 312 -25.13 -1.02 44.33
C LYS A 312 -25.53 0.34 44.94
N SER A 313 -25.41 1.39 44.14
CA SER A 313 -26.43 2.45 43.96
C SER A 313 -25.86 3.52 43.04
N GLN A 314 -26.47 3.69 41.87
CA GLN A 314 -26.22 4.84 41.01
C GLN A 314 -27.04 6.01 41.55
N GLN A 315 -26.52 6.69 42.58
CA GLN A 315 -26.85 8.10 42.78
C GLN A 315 -25.72 8.91 42.18
N PRO A 316 -26.01 10.01 41.44
CA PRO A 316 -24.96 10.92 41.03
C PRO A 316 -24.28 11.45 42.30
N LEU A 317 -22.98 11.21 42.40
CA LEU A 317 -22.16 11.82 43.45
C LEU A 317 -22.36 13.34 43.37
N PRO A 318 -22.53 14.03 44.51
CA PRO A 318 -22.58 15.49 44.51
C PRO A 318 -21.34 16.02 43.81
N THR A 319 -21.50 16.99 42.91
CA THR A 319 -20.39 17.67 42.26
C THR A 319 -19.49 18.20 43.39
N PRO A 320 -18.23 17.73 43.53
CA PRO A 320 -17.37 18.31 44.54
C PRO A 320 -17.20 19.77 44.17
N ALA A 321 -17.50 20.68 45.10
CA ALA A 321 -17.04 22.06 45.02
C ALA A 321 -15.55 21.99 44.70
N ARG A 322 -15.10 22.71 43.64
CA ARG A 322 -13.72 22.68 43.14
C ARG A 322 -12.77 22.66 44.35
N PRO A 323 -12.04 21.55 44.61
CA PRO A 323 -11.52 21.33 45.96
C PRO A 323 -10.58 22.44 46.42
N TRP A 324 -9.82 23.08 45.53
CA TRP A 324 -8.81 24.06 45.90
C TRP A 324 -8.92 25.32 45.02
N PRO A 325 -9.38 26.47 45.56
CA PRO A 325 -9.38 27.76 44.86
C PRO A 325 -7.99 28.14 44.31
N GLU A 326 -6.92 27.75 44.99
CA GLU A 326 -5.55 28.01 44.53
C GLU A 326 -5.21 27.26 43.22
N ILE A 327 -5.79 26.07 43.01
CA ILE A 327 -5.64 25.35 41.74
C ILE A 327 -6.39 26.07 40.63
N ALA A 328 -7.63 26.53 40.88
CA ALA A 328 -8.41 27.23 39.87
C ALA A 328 -7.70 28.49 39.39
N ASP A 329 -7.18 29.28 40.34
CA ASP A 329 -6.41 30.48 40.06
C ASP A 329 -5.13 30.19 39.28
N PHE A 330 -4.41 29.12 39.64
CA PHE A 330 -3.27 28.64 38.87
C PHE A 330 -3.65 28.34 37.41
N PHE A 331 -4.72 27.57 37.15
CA PHE A 331 -5.10 27.23 35.77
C PHE A 331 -5.58 28.45 34.97
N ASP A 332 -6.31 29.38 35.60
CA ASP A 332 -6.77 30.63 34.95
C ASP A 332 -5.61 31.56 34.58
N HIS A 333 -4.59 31.66 35.43
CA HIS A 333 -3.39 32.49 35.17
C HIS A 333 -2.27 31.74 34.42
N SER A 334 -2.41 30.43 34.23
CA SER A 334 -1.42 29.62 33.55
C SER A 334 -1.98 28.96 32.29
N TYR A 335 -2.65 27.81 32.45
CA TYR A 335 -3.03 26.91 31.37
C TYR A 335 -4.07 27.52 30.41
N TYR A 336 -5.05 28.27 30.91
CA TYR A 336 -6.13 28.80 30.06
C TYR A 336 -5.74 30.06 29.25
N GLN A 337 -4.68 30.77 29.65
CA GLN A 337 -4.19 31.97 28.97
C GLN A 337 -3.78 31.67 27.52
N THR A 338 -4.11 32.59 26.61
CA THR A 338 -3.84 32.44 25.16
C THR A 338 -2.34 32.39 24.85
N GLU A 339 -1.53 33.19 25.54
CA GLU A 339 -0.05 33.16 25.43
C GLU A 339 0.57 31.81 25.81
N ASN A 340 -0.17 31.00 26.57
CA ASN A 340 0.25 29.68 27.01
C ASN A 340 -0.38 28.55 26.19
N ALA A 341 -0.92 28.85 25.00
CA ALA A 341 -1.50 27.85 24.12
C ALA A 341 -0.55 26.67 23.82
N TRP A 342 0.76 26.92 23.78
CA TRP A 342 1.79 25.90 23.50
C TRP A 342 1.86 24.75 24.50
N ARG A 343 1.34 24.91 25.73
CA ARG A 343 1.31 23.87 26.78
C ARG A 343 -0.07 23.24 26.99
N LYS A 344 -1.06 23.63 26.19
CA LYS A 344 -2.39 23.02 26.25
C LYS A 344 -2.32 21.62 25.65
N ILE A 345 -2.92 20.66 26.34
CA ILE A 345 -3.03 19.25 25.96
C ILE A 345 -4.50 18.85 25.71
N ASP A 346 -5.37 19.85 25.52
CA ASP A 346 -6.82 19.66 25.39
C ASP A 346 -7.20 18.72 24.24
N ASP A 347 -6.34 18.62 23.22
CA ASP A 347 -6.50 17.76 22.04
C ASP A 347 -5.44 16.65 21.94
N ASP A 348 -4.51 16.51 22.91
CA ASP A 348 -3.38 15.55 22.82
C ASP A 348 -3.87 14.10 22.72
N TRP A 349 -4.97 13.79 23.39
CA TRP A 349 -5.62 12.48 23.37
C TRP A 349 -6.23 12.15 21.98
N LEU A 350 -6.38 13.14 21.09
CA LEU A 350 -6.81 12.97 19.70
C LEU A 350 -5.67 12.57 18.75
N ALA A 351 -4.40 12.59 19.21
CA ALA A 351 -3.25 12.11 18.44
C ALA A 351 -3.41 10.65 17.98
N GLY A 352 -4.25 9.86 18.66
CA GLY A 352 -4.63 8.51 18.24
C GLY A 352 -5.22 8.45 16.82
N ILE A 353 -5.94 9.49 16.37
CA ILE A 353 -6.52 9.58 15.02
C ILE A 353 -5.42 9.70 13.96
N GLU A 354 -4.45 10.57 14.21
CA GLU A 354 -3.31 10.76 13.31
C GLU A 354 -2.45 9.50 13.24
N HIS A 355 -2.13 8.90 14.38
CA HIS A 355 -1.35 7.67 14.43
C HIS A 355 -2.08 6.49 13.78
N LEU A 356 -3.40 6.37 13.95
CA LEU A 356 -4.20 5.35 13.27
C LEU A 356 -4.17 5.55 11.75
N SER A 357 -4.23 6.80 11.29
CA SER A 357 -4.20 7.15 9.87
C SER A 357 -2.85 6.78 9.24
N LEU A 358 -1.75 7.24 9.82
CA LEU A 358 -0.40 6.90 9.35
C LEU A 358 -0.20 5.38 9.37
N LYS A 359 -0.66 4.71 10.43
CA LYS A 359 -0.47 3.27 10.57
C LYS A 359 -1.26 2.46 9.54
N LEU A 360 -2.47 2.90 9.20
CA LEU A 360 -3.32 2.27 8.20
C LEU A 360 -2.70 2.30 6.80
N ASP A 361 -2.15 3.44 6.39
CA ASP A 361 -1.44 3.60 5.11
C ASP A 361 -0.19 2.71 5.05
N GLU A 362 0.66 2.81 6.08
CA GLU A 362 1.90 2.06 6.20
C GLU A 362 1.70 0.54 6.21
N ASP A 363 0.71 0.06 6.97
CA ASP A 363 0.42 -1.37 7.10
C ASP A 363 -0.13 -1.96 5.79
N THR A 364 -0.66 -1.13 4.88
CA THR A 364 -1.20 -1.57 3.59
C THR A 364 -0.11 -1.59 2.50
N ASN A 365 0.81 -0.63 2.47
CA ASN A 365 1.86 -0.56 1.45
C ASN A 365 2.76 -1.82 1.40
N ASN A 366 3.17 -2.35 2.55
CA ASN A 366 3.96 -3.60 2.62
C ASN A 366 3.15 -4.87 2.32
N THR A 367 1.83 -4.80 2.08
CA THR A 367 1.06 -5.93 1.55
C THR A 367 1.19 -6.06 0.03
N SER A 368 1.96 -5.19 -0.62
CA SER A 368 2.24 -5.23 -2.05
C SER A 368 2.79 -6.59 -2.50
N LEU A 369 2.14 -7.19 -3.50
CA LEU A 369 2.71 -8.29 -4.26
C LEU A 369 3.94 -7.79 -5.05
N VAL A 370 5.09 -8.42 -4.81
CA VAL A 370 6.35 -8.10 -5.50
C VAL A 370 6.75 -9.25 -6.39
N LEU A 371 6.92 -8.95 -7.68
CA LEU A 371 7.24 -9.92 -8.72
C LEU A 371 8.58 -9.58 -9.36
N ALA A 372 9.40 -10.60 -9.56
CA ALA A 372 10.57 -10.56 -10.43
C ALA A 372 10.38 -11.51 -11.61
N PHE A 373 10.62 -11.00 -12.81
CA PHE A 373 10.58 -11.76 -14.05
C PHE A 373 12.01 -11.92 -14.56
N GLU A 374 12.53 -13.14 -14.54
CA GLU A 374 13.84 -13.46 -15.09
C GLU A 374 13.68 -13.95 -16.54
N LEU A 375 14.35 -13.27 -17.47
CA LEU A 375 14.52 -13.75 -18.84
C LEU A 375 15.61 -14.85 -18.83
N THR A 376 15.23 -16.10 -19.08
CA THR A 376 16.13 -17.25 -18.89
C THR A 376 17.36 -17.20 -19.79
N ALA A 377 17.22 -16.63 -20.99
CA ALA A 377 18.30 -16.52 -21.98
C ALA A 377 19.45 -15.58 -21.55
N THR A 378 19.14 -14.51 -20.81
CA THR A 378 20.13 -13.47 -20.42
C THR A 378 20.35 -13.38 -18.91
N SER A 379 19.50 -14.07 -18.15
CA SER A 379 19.34 -13.93 -16.70
C SER A 379 18.99 -12.51 -16.26
N ASN A 380 18.53 -11.65 -17.18
CA ASN A 380 18.11 -10.29 -16.84
C ASN A 380 16.79 -10.34 -16.08
N VAL A 381 16.67 -9.50 -15.05
CA VAL A 381 15.48 -9.43 -14.20
C VAL A 381 14.74 -8.12 -14.40
N LEU A 382 13.41 -8.21 -14.56
CA LEU A 382 12.49 -7.08 -14.48
C LEU A 382 11.79 -7.15 -13.12
N LEU A 383 11.91 -6.09 -12.32
CA LEU A 383 11.44 -6.05 -10.94
C LEU A 383 10.27 -5.08 -10.78
N PHE A 384 9.15 -5.59 -10.25
CA PHE A 384 7.93 -4.82 -9.96
C PHE A 384 7.59 -4.94 -8.48
N VAL A 385 7.70 -3.83 -7.74
CA VAL A 385 7.62 -3.87 -6.26
C VAL A 385 6.32 -3.35 -5.64
N GLY A 386 5.31 -3.01 -6.47
CA GLY A 386 4.13 -2.31 -5.96
C GLY A 386 4.56 -1.09 -5.15
N ASP A 387 4.02 -0.94 -3.94
CA ASP A 387 4.42 0.10 -2.99
C ASP A 387 5.15 -0.45 -1.76
N MET A 388 5.89 -1.55 -1.95
CA MET A 388 6.74 -2.12 -0.93
C MET A 388 7.62 -1.06 -0.25
N GLN A 389 7.55 -0.99 1.09
CA GLN A 389 8.36 -0.10 1.92
C GLN A 389 9.45 -0.88 2.66
N VAL A 390 10.14 -0.21 3.59
CA VAL A 390 11.30 -0.70 4.33
C VAL A 390 11.11 -2.11 4.90
N GLY A 391 9.95 -2.42 5.47
CA GLY A 391 9.64 -3.73 6.02
C GLY A 391 9.69 -4.86 4.98
N GLY A 392 9.13 -4.63 3.79
CA GLY A 392 9.23 -5.57 2.68
C GLY A 392 10.65 -5.71 2.15
N TRP A 393 11.41 -4.62 2.01
CA TRP A 393 12.83 -4.68 1.60
C TRP A 393 13.68 -5.50 2.55
N ARG A 394 13.50 -5.32 3.86
CA ARG A 394 14.21 -6.13 4.89
C ARG A 394 13.86 -7.60 4.82
N SER A 395 12.63 -7.93 4.42
CA SER A 395 12.20 -9.32 4.34
C SER A 395 12.94 -10.10 3.26
N LEU A 396 13.46 -9.43 2.22
CA LEU A 396 14.10 -10.07 1.07
C LEU A 396 15.34 -10.89 1.45
N GLU A 397 16.06 -10.51 2.50
CA GLU A 397 17.22 -11.28 3.01
C GLU A 397 16.86 -12.75 3.32
N ASN A 398 15.60 -13.01 3.67
CA ASN A 398 15.13 -14.34 4.06
C ASN A 398 14.38 -15.07 2.94
N VAL A 399 14.27 -14.48 1.75
CA VAL A 399 13.52 -15.08 0.64
C VAL A 399 14.46 -15.84 -0.28
N HIS A 400 14.17 -17.14 -0.41
CA HIS A 400 14.98 -18.10 -1.16
C HIS A 400 14.08 -19.00 -1.98
N PHE A 401 14.57 -19.42 -3.14
CA PHE A 401 13.87 -20.28 -4.09
C PHE A 401 14.69 -21.56 -4.30
N PRO A 402 14.10 -22.75 -4.10
CA PRO A 402 14.81 -24.00 -4.32
C PRO A 402 15.12 -24.16 -5.81
N ILE A 403 16.36 -24.56 -6.11
CA ILE A 403 16.79 -24.91 -7.46
C ILE A 403 16.68 -26.43 -7.61
N PRO A 404 15.93 -26.95 -8.60
CA PRO A 404 15.85 -28.40 -8.84
C PRO A 404 17.24 -28.98 -9.09
N VAL A 405 17.54 -30.09 -8.41
CA VAL A 405 18.73 -30.89 -8.70
C VAL A 405 18.36 -31.86 -9.82
N PRO A 406 19.08 -31.88 -10.96
CA PRO A 406 18.85 -32.86 -12.00
C PRO A 406 18.95 -34.28 -11.41
N PRO A 407 18.06 -35.22 -11.77
CA PRO A 407 18.08 -36.60 -11.24
C PRO A 407 19.43 -37.32 -11.46
N GLU A 408 20.17 -36.87 -12.47
CA GLU A 408 21.43 -37.44 -12.95
C GLU A 408 22.64 -36.92 -12.16
N THR A 409 22.42 -35.99 -11.23
CA THR A 409 23.47 -35.43 -10.38
C THR A 409 23.97 -36.51 -9.41
N PRO A 410 25.28 -36.82 -9.40
CA PRO A 410 25.83 -37.83 -8.50
C PRO A 410 25.53 -37.51 -7.03
N PRO A 411 25.27 -38.50 -6.16
CA PRO A 411 25.07 -38.26 -4.73
C PRO A 411 26.26 -37.58 -4.03
N SER A 412 27.45 -37.65 -4.64
CA SER A 412 28.67 -37.00 -4.18
C SER A 412 28.79 -35.52 -4.58
N ALA A 413 27.95 -35.03 -5.49
CA ALA A 413 27.93 -33.62 -5.88
C ALA A 413 27.16 -32.79 -4.84
N GLN A 414 27.71 -31.62 -4.47
CA GLN A 414 27.02 -30.69 -3.58
C GLN A 414 25.75 -30.15 -4.25
N THR A 415 24.64 -30.17 -3.52
CA THR A 415 23.41 -29.49 -3.92
C THR A 415 23.69 -28.00 -4.09
N PRO A 416 23.32 -27.37 -5.23
CA PRO A 416 23.49 -25.95 -5.40
C PRO A 416 22.73 -25.19 -4.31
N PRO A 417 23.28 -24.07 -3.80
CA PRO A 417 22.56 -23.25 -2.83
C PRO A 417 21.26 -22.73 -3.46
N PRO A 418 20.20 -22.52 -2.66
CA PRO A 418 18.96 -21.96 -3.18
C PRO A 418 19.21 -20.55 -3.72
N LEU A 419 18.49 -20.18 -4.77
CA LEU A 419 18.55 -18.84 -5.35
C LEU A 419 17.98 -17.83 -4.34
N SER A 420 18.74 -16.80 -3.98
CA SER A 420 18.25 -15.76 -3.06
C SER A 420 17.52 -14.63 -3.80
N ALA A 421 16.65 -13.91 -3.10
CA ALA A 421 16.08 -12.66 -3.60
C ALA A 421 17.15 -11.62 -3.96
N HIS A 422 18.25 -11.56 -3.20
CA HIS A 422 19.36 -10.65 -3.49
C HIS A 422 20.07 -11.00 -4.81
N ASP A 423 20.13 -12.27 -5.19
CA ASP A 423 20.65 -12.68 -6.51
C ASP A 423 19.75 -12.20 -7.65
N LEU A 424 18.43 -12.12 -7.43
CA LEU A 424 17.50 -11.51 -8.39
C LEU A 424 17.68 -9.99 -8.48
N LEU A 425 17.85 -9.31 -7.33
CA LEU A 425 18.15 -7.87 -7.32
C LEU A 425 19.43 -7.56 -8.08
N ALA A 426 20.50 -8.33 -7.86
CA ALA A 426 21.78 -8.18 -8.55
C ALA A 426 21.74 -8.34 -10.07
N ARG A 427 20.65 -8.93 -10.60
CA ARG A 427 20.40 -9.14 -12.02
C ARG A 427 19.33 -8.22 -12.60
N THR A 428 18.81 -7.30 -11.80
CA THR A 428 17.73 -6.39 -12.20
C THR A 428 18.24 -5.37 -13.23
N VAL A 429 17.57 -5.29 -14.37
CA VAL A 429 17.82 -4.33 -15.47
C VAL A 429 16.66 -3.36 -15.69
N PHE A 430 15.46 -3.73 -15.22
CA PHE A 430 14.29 -2.85 -15.17
C PHE A 430 13.74 -2.82 -13.75
N TYR A 431 13.46 -1.63 -13.24
CA TYR A 431 12.91 -1.45 -11.89
C TYR A 431 11.71 -0.51 -11.92
N LYS A 432 10.50 -1.02 -11.63
CA LYS A 432 9.39 -0.16 -11.20
C LYS A 432 9.67 0.29 -9.79
N VAL A 433 9.95 1.57 -9.62
CA VAL A 433 10.22 2.19 -8.32
C VAL A 433 8.94 2.18 -7.50
N GLY A 434 9.00 1.67 -6.28
CA GLY A 434 7.82 1.56 -5.43
C GLY A 434 7.35 2.89 -4.87
N HIS A 435 6.10 2.92 -4.39
CA HIS A 435 5.55 3.99 -3.55
C HIS A 435 5.85 5.40 -4.09
N HIS A 436 5.71 5.53 -5.41
CA HIS A 436 5.98 6.75 -6.19
C HIS A 436 7.33 7.45 -5.88
N ALA A 437 8.35 6.67 -5.50
CA ALA A 437 9.64 7.15 -5.01
C ALA A 437 9.55 8.03 -3.74
N SER A 438 8.68 7.67 -2.81
CA SER A 438 8.69 8.18 -1.43
C SER A 438 10.03 7.89 -0.74
N HIS A 439 10.31 8.64 0.32
CA HIS A 439 11.55 8.52 1.10
C HIS A 439 11.81 7.13 1.69
N ASN A 440 10.78 6.29 1.85
CA ASN A 440 10.85 4.93 2.39
C ASN A 440 10.55 3.84 1.34
N ALA A 441 10.46 4.22 0.06
CA ALA A 441 10.07 3.35 -1.06
C ALA A 441 11.15 2.33 -1.46
N THR A 442 12.42 2.68 -1.30
CA THR A 442 13.55 1.83 -1.68
C THR A 442 14.65 1.97 -0.65
N THR A 443 15.06 0.86 -0.03
CA THR A 443 16.24 0.89 0.83
C THR A 443 17.52 0.99 -0.01
N LYS A 444 18.53 1.65 0.53
CA LYS A 444 19.85 1.72 -0.12
C LYS A 444 20.55 0.35 -0.03
N LYS A 445 20.92 -0.07 1.18
CA LYS A 445 21.43 -1.43 1.47
C LYS A 445 20.30 -2.46 1.38
N GLY A 446 20.59 -3.64 0.83
CA GLY A 446 19.57 -4.68 0.61
C GLY A 446 18.56 -4.35 -0.51
N GLY A 447 18.67 -3.18 -1.14
CA GLY A 447 17.78 -2.71 -2.19
C GLY A 447 18.59 -2.14 -3.37
N LEU A 448 18.58 -0.82 -3.54
CA LEU A 448 19.15 -0.15 -4.71
C LEU A 448 20.65 -0.43 -4.90
N ASP A 449 21.45 -0.53 -3.83
CA ASP A 449 22.88 -0.80 -3.94
C ASP A 449 23.17 -2.18 -4.55
N LEU A 450 22.30 -3.16 -4.29
CA LEU A 450 22.43 -4.51 -4.84
C LEU A 450 22.07 -4.58 -6.32
N MET A 451 21.18 -3.69 -6.80
CA MET A 451 20.77 -3.71 -8.20
C MET A 451 21.94 -3.45 -9.15
N ALA A 452 21.88 -4.03 -10.34
CA ALA A 452 23.02 -4.07 -11.24
C ALA A 452 23.51 -2.66 -11.65
N THR A 453 24.82 -2.47 -11.51
CA THR A 453 25.64 -1.62 -12.37
C THR A 453 26.93 -2.41 -12.64
N ARG A 454 26.82 -3.46 -13.45
CA ARG A 454 28.00 -4.12 -14.06
C ARG A 454 28.21 -3.50 -15.43
N GLU A 455 29.45 -3.49 -15.94
CA GLU A 455 29.80 -2.88 -17.24
C GLU A 455 28.89 -3.32 -18.41
N GLN A 456 28.21 -4.47 -18.29
CA GLN A 456 27.35 -5.07 -19.31
C GLN A 456 25.83 -4.98 -19.04
N ARG A 457 25.38 -4.41 -17.91
CA ARG A 457 23.95 -4.33 -17.54
C ARG A 457 23.59 -2.93 -17.05
N LYS A 458 22.81 -2.20 -17.84
CA LYS A 458 22.28 -0.86 -17.48
C LYS A 458 20.92 -1.01 -16.80
N LEU A 459 20.76 -0.39 -15.63
CA LEU A 459 19.48 -0.31 -14.93
C LEU A 459 18.63 0.84 -15.50
N VAL A 460 17.39 0.55 -15.83
CA VAL A 460 16.36 1.54 -16.18
C VAL A 460 15.29 1.54 -15.08
N ALA A 461 14.99 2.70 -14.52
CA ALA A 461 14.05 2.84 -13.40
C ALA A 461 12.83 3.68 -13.80
N PHE A 462 11.64 3.19 -13.50
CA PHE A 462 10.37 3.83 -13.83
C PHE A 462 9.62 4.22 -12.56
N ILE A 463 9.28 5.50 -12.42
CA ILE A 463 8.55 6.06 -11.29
C ILE A 463 7.13 6.45 -11.77
N PRO A 464 6.08 5.74 -11.35
CA PRO A 464 4.71 6.16 -11.61
C PRO A 464 4.35 7.36 -10.73
N LEU A 465 4.54 8.58 -11.22
CA LEU A 465 4.37 9.79 -10.44
C LEU A 465 3.97 10.98 -11.32
N ASP A 466 3.00 11.75 -10.83
CA ASP A 466 2.72 13.11 -11.30
C ASP A 466 3.09 14.11 -10.20
N ARG A 467 4.25 14.78 -10.35
CA ARG A 467 4.79 15.71 -9.34
C ARG A 467 3.79 16.82 -9.00
N LYS A 468 3.05 17.33 -9.99
CA LYS A 468 2.04 18.37 -9.79
C LYS A 468 0.88 17.90 -8.92
N THR A 469 0.50 16.63 -9.03
CA THR A 469 -0.52 16.05 -8.14
C THR A 469 0.08 15.83 -6.76
N ALA A 470 1.29 15.27 -6.64
CA ALA A 470 1.98 15.04 -5.36
C ALA A 470 2.16 16.34 -4.54
N GLU A 471 2.57 17.44 -5.18
CA GLU A 471 2.74 18.77 -4.55
C GLU A 471 1.44 19.34 -3.97
N LYS A 472 0.28 18.90 -4.47
CA LYS A 472 -1.04 19.31 -3.97
C LYS A 472 -1.55 18.42 -2.83
N GLN A 473 -0.88 17.31 -2.54
CA GLN A 473 -1.30 16.38 -1.49
C GLN A 473 -0.82 16.80 -0.11
N GLY A 474 -1.69 16.65 0.89
CA GLY A 474 -1.42 17.06 2.27
C GLY A 474 -1.20 18.58 2.41
N LYS A 475 -1.01 19.05 3.64
CA LYS A 475 -0.89 20.50 3.92
C LYS A 475 0.39 21.15 3.37
N ARG A 476 1.45 20.36 3.11
CA ARG A 476 2.77 20.86 2.69
C ARG A 476 3.23 20.32 1.33
N GLY A 477 2.38 19.58 0.62
CA GLY A 477 2.78 18.81 -0.56
C GLY A 477 3.58 17.56 -0.18
N TRP A 478 3.36 16.45 -0.88
CA TRP A 478 4.27 15.31 -0.80
C TRP A 478 5.57 15.63 -1.51
N LYS A 479 6.69 15.35 -0.85
CA LYS A 479 8.04 15.50 -1.42
C LYS A 479 8.40 14.26 -2.23
N MET A 480 7.70 14.07 -3.35
CA MET A 480 7.91 12.96 -4.27
C MET A 480 8.34 13.48 -5.67
N PRO A 481 9.39 12.90 -6.29
CA PRO A 481 10.24 11.87 -5.72
C PRO A 481 11.07 12.45 -4.58
N ALA A 482 11.34 11.65 -3.54
CA ALA A 482 12.15 12.09 -2.42
C ALA A 482 13.57 12.41 -2.91
N GLU A 483 14.08 13.59 -2.57
CA GLU A 483 15.29 14.16 -3.16
C GLU A 483 16.49 13.20 -3.12
N GLU A 484 16.77 12.62 -1.96
CA GLU A 484 17.92 11.71 -1.77
C GLU A 484 17.74 10.39 -2.53
N LEU A 485 16.53 9.82 -2.55
CA LEU A 485 16.25 8.63 -3.34
C LEU A 485 16.37 8.93 -4.83
N TYR A 486 15.85 10.07 -5.30
CA TYR A 486 15.90 10.45 -6.70
C TYR A 486 17.34 10.67 -7.19
N LYS A 487 18.18 11.35 -6.39
CA LYS A 487 19.61 11.47 -6.67
C LYS A 487 20.29 10.10 -6.78
N ALA A 488 19.99 9.19 -5.85
CA ALA A 488 20.54 7.83 -5.87
C ALA A 488 20.09 7.03 -7.10
N LEU A 489 18.83 7.16 -7.50
CA LEU A 489 18.29 6.52 -8.71
C LEU A 489 18.97 7.07 -9.98
N ILE A 490 19.11 8.39 -10.12
CA ILE A 490 19.82 9.00 -11.25
C ILE A 490 21.26 8.49 -11.32
N ALA A 491 21.98 8.48 -10.20
CA ALA A 491 23.34 8.01 -10.13
C ALA A 491 23.45 6.52 -10.50
N LYS A 492 22.57 5.67 -9.94
CA LYS A 492 22.57 4.22 -10.19
C LYS A 492 22.19 3.86 -11.62
N THR A 493 21.26 4.60 -12.23
CA THR A 493 20.77 4.33 -13.58
C THR A 493 21.61 4.98 -14.69
N GLY A 494 22.59 5.82 -14.34
CA GLY A 494 23.27 6.67 -15.33
C GLY A 494 22.27 7.56 -16.06
N ASN A 495 21.38 8.20 -15.30
CA ASN A 495 20.29 9.07 -15.76
C ASN A 495 19.17 8.35 -16.57
N CYS A 496 19.05 7.02 -16.49
CA CYS A 496 17.93 6.27 -17.07
C CYS A 496 16.73 6.12 -16.13
N THR A 497 16.39 7.18 -15.40
CA THR A 497 15.19 7.23 -14.55
C THR A 497 14.06 7.96 -15.30
N VAL A 498 12.87 7.37 -15.36
CA VAL A 498 11.71 7.87 -16.10
C VAL A 498 10.54 8.12 -15.16
N ILE A 499 9.94 9.31 -15.21
CA ILE A 499 8.76 9.67 -14.40
C ILE A 499 7.53 9.75 -15.30
N SER A 500 6.45 9.03 -14.96
CA SER A 500 5.25 8.93 -15.82
C SER A 500 4.61 10.28 -16.15
N GLY A 501 4.62 11.24 -15.22
CA GLY A 501 4.09 12.59 -15.39
C GLY A 501 4.92 13.51 -16.30
N GLU A 502 6.12 13.10 -16.71
CA GLU A 502 6.96 13.88 -17.63
C GLU A 502 6.55 13.65 -19.09
N SER A 503 6.82 14.62 -19.96
CA SER A 503 6.47 14.55 -21.39
C SER A 503 7.41 13.68 -22.21
N GLN A 504 8.68 13.60 -21.81
CA GLN A 504 9.77 12.97 -22.56
C GLN A 504 10.78 12.37 -21.57
N PRO A 505 11.36 11.19 -21.88
CA PRO A 505 12.44 10.62 -21.10
C PRO A 505 13.75 11.37 -21.38
N SER A 506 14.74 11.21 -20.49
CA SER A 506 16.09 11.75 -20.65
C SER A 506 16.77 11.21 -21.93
N PRO A 507 17.78 11.90 -22.48
CA PRO A 507 18.57 11.39 -23.60
C PRO A 507 19.17 10.01 -23.31
N GLU A 508 19.63 9.76 -22.10
CA GLU A 508 20.21 8.49 -21.68
C GLU A 508 19.16 7.37 -21.63
N ALA A 509 17.95 7.66 -21.17
CA ALA A 509 16.82 6.73 -21.19
C ALA A 509 16.38 6.41 -22.64
N LYS A 510 16.36 7.41 -23.53
CA LYS A 510 16.11 7.19 -24.97
C LYS A 510 17.17 6.30 -25.58
N ALA A 511 18.45 6.58 -25.30
CA ALA A 511 19.58 5.77 -25.76
C ALA A 511 19.54 4.34 -25.20
N ALA A 512 18.96 4.15 -24.01
CA ALA A 512 18.71 2.84 -23.44
C ALA A 512 17.49 2.11 -24.06
N GLY A 513 16.74 2.75 -24.97
CA GLY A 513 15.60 2.15 -25.67
C GLY A 513 14.23 2.53 -25.12
N VAL A 514 14.13 3.52 -24.21
CA VAL A 514 12.83 4.02 -23.74
C VAL A 514 12.18 4.90 -24.81
N ARG A 515 10.96 4.55 -25.21
CA ARG A 515 10.14 5.34 -26.14
C ARG A 515 9.00 6.04 -25.42
N ALA A 516 8.67 7.23 -25.88
CA ALA A 516 7.58 8.05 -25.36
C ALA A 516 6.40 8.02 -26.31
N GLU A 517 5.31 7.39 -25.88
CA GLU A 517 4.03 7.44 -26.57
C GLU A 517 3.09 8.45 -25.87
N PRO A 518 2.02 8.90 -26.54
CA PRO A 518 1.08 9.85 -25.95
C PRO A 518 0.50 9.40 -24.61
N LEU A 519 0.23 8.09 -24.44
CA LEU A 519 -0.42 7.53 -23.25
C LEU A 519 0.52 6.73 -22.34
N PHE A 520 1.70 6.32 -22.80
CA PHE A 520 2.61 5.46 -22.03
C PHE A 520 4.07 5.69 -22.38
N PHE A 521 4.96 5.28 -21.47
CA PHE A 521 6.35 4.99 -21.81
C PHE A 521 6.51 3.50 -22.08
N GLU A 522 7.22 3.20 -23.16
CA GLU A 522 7.51 1.85 -23.62
C GLU A 522 9.00 1.54 -23.42
N TYR A 523 9.28 0.31 -23.00
CA TYR A 523 10.63 -0.19 -22.86
C TYR A 523 10.65 -1.68 -23.20
N THR A 524 11.53 -2.09 -24.09
CA THR A 524 11.67 -3.49 -24.53
C THR A 524 12.94 -4.06 -23.94
N VAL A 525 12.84 -5.21 -23.28
CA VAL A 525 13.97 -5.99 -22.78
C VAL A 525 14.06 -7.28 -23.59
N SER A 526 15.23 -7.57 -24.15
CA SER A 526 15.52 -8.74 -24.96
C SER A 526 16.62 -9.60 -24.35
#